data_AF-A0A4Q9MSC9-F1
#
_entry.id   AF-A0A4Q9MSC9-F1
#
_cell.length_a   1.000
_cell.length_b   1.000
_cell.length_c   1.000
_cell.angle_alpha   90.00
_cell.angle_beta   90.00
_cell.angle_gamma   90.00
#
_symmetry.space_group_name_H-M   'P 1'
#
loop_
_entity.id
_entity.type
_entity.pdbx_description
1 polymer ?
#
loop_
_entity_poly.entity_id
_entity_poly.type
_entity_poly.pdbx_seq_one_letter_code
_entity_poly.pdbx_strand_id
1 'polypeptide(L)'
;QLTDNSIAKVQYFFRLQRMREDRGTDEVDMTLAMVSLFTPPDPAIVRDTYGALLACRYQGDASRKVIDAKHIKALVAMLPLPPRREEAKDPRAAELYANRFFVVERLGFDSCLIGREEDPAREEDSDDEG
;
A
#
# COMPACT_ATOMS: atom_id res chain seq x y z
N GLN A 1 -0.18 -2.37 4.50
CA GLN A 1 -0.49 -3.70 5.06
C GLN A 1 -1.91 -4.06 4.66
N LEU A 2 -2.11 -5.29 4.20
CA LEU A 2 -3.42 -5.82 3.85
C LEU A 2 -4.06 -6.52 5.06
N THR A 3 -5.34 -6.87 4.96
CA THR A 3 -6.08 -7.58 6.02
C THR A 3 -5.51 -8.94 6.38
N ASP A 4 -4.81 -9.60 5.45
CA ASP A 4 -4.07 -10.86 5.67
C ASP A 4 -2.66 -10.65 6.25
N ASN A 5 -2.36 -9.44 6.73
CA ASN A 5 -1.05 -8.96 7.21
C ASN A 5 0.06 -8.93 6.15
N SER A 6 -0.21 -9.26 4.89
CA SER A 6 0.78 -9.11 3.81
C SER A 6 1.06 -7.63 3.52
N ILE A 7 2.23 -7.36 2.95
CA ILE A 7 2.66 -6.00 2.61
C ILE A 7 2.71 -5.89 1.09
N ALA A 8 2.13 -4.81 0.59
CA ALA A 8 2.08 -4.53 -0.83
C ALA A 8 2.30 -3.04 -1.08
N LYS A 9 2.93 -2.72 -2.21
CA LYS A 9 3.00 -1.36 -2.76
C LYS A 9 1.77 -1.14 -3.63
N VAL A 10 0.99 -0.11 -3.34
CA VAL A 10 -0.09 0.33 -4.24
C VAL A 10 0.52 1.03 -5.45
N GLN A 11 0.10 0.62 -6.64
CA GLN A 11 0.54 1.22 -7.90
C GLN A 11 -0.45 2.30 -8.35
N TYR A 12 -1.75 1.98 -8.34
CA TYR A 12 -2.83 2.91 -8.64
C TYR A 12 -4.17 2.37 -8.14
N PHE A 13 -5.13 3.27 -7.96
CA PHE A 13 -6.53 2.97 -7.66
C PHE A 13 -7.37 3.15 -8.93
N PHE A 14 -8.45 2.38 -9.04
CA PHE A 14 -9.39 2.50 -10.14
C PHE A 14 -10.79 2.01 -9.71
N ARG A 15 -11.82 2.46 -10.44
CA ARG A 15 -13.20 2.04 -10.20
C ARG A 15 -13.65 1.12 -11.32
N LEU A 16 -14.42 0.10 -10.98
CA LEU A 16 -15.03 -0.80 -11.96
C LEU A 16 -16.54 -0.81 -11.75
N GLN A 17 -17.27 -0.49 -12.81
CA GLN A 17 -18.72 -0.66 -12.86
C GLN A 17 -19.06 -2.09 -13.24
N ARG A 18 -19.85 -2.75 -12.40
CA ARG A 18 -20.31 -4.10 -12.69
C ARG A 18 -21.40 -4.04 -13.76
N MET A 19 -21.14 -4.63 -14.92
CA MET A 19 -22.19 -4.86 -15.91
C MET A 19 -23.12 -5.96 -15.43
N ARG A 20 -24.43 -5.70 -15.49
CA ARG A 20 -25.47 -6.70 -15.28
C ARG A 20 -25.67 -7.52 -16.57
N GLU A 21 -26.20 -8.73 -16.41
CA GLU A 21 -26.52 -9.62 -17.53
C GLU A 21 -27.58 -9.04 -18.48
N ASP A 22 -28.41 -8.10 -18.00
CA ASP A 22 -29.42 -7.37 -18.77
C ASP A 22 -28.87 -6.13 -19.52
N ARG A 23 -27.54 -5.96 -19.56
CA ARG A 23 -26.82 -4.79 -20.11
C ARG A 23 -27.06 -3.48 -19.36
N GLY A 24 -27.71 -3.51 -18.20
CA GLY A 24 -27.68 -2.41 -17.24
C GLY A 24 -26.33 -2.32 -16.54
N THR A 25 -25.97 -1.13 -16.05
CA THR A 25 -24.89 -0.97 -15.07
C THR A 25 -25.47 -1.08 -13.68
N ASP A 26 -24.87 -1.90 -12.82
CA ASP A 26 -25.15 -1.83 -11.38
C ASP A 26 -24.62 -0.48 -10.86
N GLU A 27 -25.37 0.22 -9.99
CA GLU A 27 -24.89 1.44 -9.31
C GLU A 27 -23.71 1.17 -8.36
N VAL A 28 -23.33 -0.10 -8.18
CA VAL A 28 -22.22 -0.51 -7.33
C VAL A 28 -20.90 -0.33 -8.07
N ASP A 29 -20.28 0.82 -7.87
CA ASP A 29 -18.89 1.06 -8.23
C ASP A 29 -17.95 0.31 -7.27
N MET A 30 -17.21 -0.68 -7.79
CA MET A 30 -16.16 -1.34 -7.03
C MET A 30 -14.89 -0.50 -7.06
N THR A 31 -14.44 -0.01 -5.91
CA THR A 31 -13.14 0.66 -5.77
C THR A 31 -12.04 -0.39 -5.58
N LEU A 32 -11.17 -0.50 -6.57
CA LEU A 32 -10.11 -1.48 -6.66
C LEU A 32 -8.73 -0.80 -6.58
N ALA A 33 -7.73 -1.56 -6.16
CA ALA A 33 -6.33 -1.15 -6.15
C ALA A 33 -5.47 -2.18 -6.89
N MET A 34 -4.61 -1.71 -7.78
CA MET A 34 -3.50 -2.50 -8.32
C MET A 34 -2.35 -2.45 -7.32
N VAL A 35 -1.90 -3.61 -6.85
CA VAL A 35 -0.81 -3.70 -5.87
C VAL A 35 0.27 -4.68 -6.30
N SER A 36 1.52 -4.40 -5.95
CA SER A 36 2.66 -5.32 -6.09
C SER A 36 3.08 -5.80 -4.71
N LEU A 37 3.08 -7.12 -4.48
CA LEU A 37 3.40 -7.70 -3.17
C LEU A 37 4.89 -7.70 -2.87
N PHE A 38 5.21 -7.53 -1.58
CA PHE A 38 6.48 -7.93 -1.01
C PHE A 38 6.44 -9.40 -0.60
N THR A 39 7.59 -10.05 -0.46
CA THR A 39 7.66 -11.38 0.16
C THR A 39 7.27 -11.31 1.64
N PRO A 40 6.92 -12.44 2.27
CA PRO A 40 6.92 -12.53 3.72
C PRO A 40 8.27 -12.10 4.32
N PRO A 41 8.30 -11.60 5.57
CA PRO A 41 9.53 -11.25 6.26
C PRO A 41 10.51 -12.43 6.31
N ASP A 42 11.81 -12.15 6.15
CA ASP A 42 12.86 -13.16 6.24
C ASP A 42 12.89 -13.76 7.66
N PRO A 43 12.61 -15.06 7.83
CA PRO A 43 12.47 -15.68 9.15
C PRO A 43 13.78 -15.68 9.94
N ALA A 44 14.95 -15.67 9.27
CA ALA A 44 16.22 -15.58 9.97
C ALA A 44 16.41 -14.19 10.56
N ILE A 45 16.12 -13.13 9.80
CA ILE A 45 16.22 -11.75 10.28
C ILE A 45 15.24 -11.50 11.42
N VAL A 46 13.99 -11.97 11.29
CA VAL A 46 12.97 -11.82 12.34
C VAL A 46 13.43 -12.50 13.64
N ARG A 47 13.93 -13.73 13.55
CA ARG A 47 14.41 -14.48 14.72
C ARG A 47 15.63 -13.80 15.36
N ASP A 48 16.62 -13.44 14.55
CA ASP A 48 17.89 -12.90 15.05
C ASP A 48 17.74 -11.48 15.63
N THR A 49 16.65 -10.78 15.27
CA THR A 49 16.31 -9.45 15.81
C THR A 49 15.17 -9.47 16.82
N TYR A 50 14.71 -10.65 17.26
CA TYR A 50 13.57 -10.80 18.16
C TYR A 50 12.31 -10.04 17.69
N GLY A 51 12.09 -10.00 16.37
CA GLY A 51 10.96 -9.31 15.75
C GLY A 51 11.12 -7.80 15.60
N ALA A 52 12.25 -7.22 16.03
CA ALA A 52 12.48 -5.77 15.90
C ALA A 52 12.65 -5.32 14.44
N LEU A 53 13.08 -6.22 13.54
CA LEU A 53 13.27 -5.92 12.13
C LEU A 53 12.50 -6.90 11.25
N LEU A 54 11.55 -6.38 10.47
CA LEU A 54 10.85 -7.13 9.43
C LEU A 54 11.42 -6.76 8.08
N ALA A 55 12.30 -7.61 7.53
CA ALA A 55 12.91 -7.41 6.22
C ALA A 55 12.21 -8.26 5.16
N CYS A 56 11.75 -7.64 4.09
CA CYS A 56 11.05 -8.27 2.97
C CYS A 56 11.73 -7.93 1.64
N ARG A 57 11.43 -8.69 0.59
CA ARG A 57 11.89 -8.39 -0.78
C ARG A 57 10.74 -7.86 -1.62
N TYR A 58 11.01 -6.81 -2.41
CA TYR A 58 10.03 -6.31 -3.37
C TYR A 58 10.00 -7.21 -4.62
N GLN A 59 8.82 -7.70 -5.00
CA GLN A 59 8.67 -8.65 -6.11
C GLN A 59 8.28 -7.98 -7.45
N GLY A 60 8.13 -6.65 -7.46
CA GLY A 60 7.91 -5.89 -8.69
C GLY A 60 6.65 -6.31 -9.46
N ASP A 61 6.83 -6.53 -10.75
CA ASP A 61 5.74 -6.77 -11.70
C ASP A 61 5.21 -8.20 -11.66
N ALA A 62 6.05 -9.14 -11.23
CA ALA A 62 5.69 -10.56 -11.12
C ALA A 62 4.62 -10.83 -10.05
N SER A 63 4.39 -9.90 -9.12
CA SER A 63 3.46 -10.05 -8.00
C SER A 63 2.26 -9.11 -8.05
N ARG A 64 1.98 -8.52 -9.22
CA ARG A 64 0.85 -7.60 -9.41
C ARG A 64 -0.48 -8.33 -9.24
N LYS A 65 -1.34 -7.79 -8.39
CA LYS A 65 -2.72 -8.27 -8.19
C LYS A 65 -3.67 -7.10 -8.03
N VAL A 66 -4.92 -7.33 -8.43
CA VAL A 66 -6.04 -6.42 -8.14
C VAL A 66 -6.70 -6.87 -6.86
N ILE A 67 -6.92 -5.92 -5.94
CA ILE A 67 -7.66 -6.14 -4.69
C ILE A 67 -8.78 -5.13 -4.55
N ASP A 68 -9.83 -5.48 -3.81
CA ASP A 68 -10.74 -4.48 -3.25
C ASP A 68 -9.95 -3.52 -2.33
N ALA A 69 -10.15 -2.22 -2.49
CA ALA A 69 -9.48 -1.21 -1.67
C ALA A 69 -9.77 -1.38 -0.17
N LYS A 70 -10.91 -1.98 0.20
CA LYS A 70 -11.27 -2.34 1.59
C LYS A 70 -10.34 -3.36 2.22
N HIS A 71 -9.53 -4.08 1.43
CA HIS A 71 -8.50 -4.97 1.97
C HIS A 71 -7.24 -4.24 2.43
N ILE A 72 -7.12 -2.94 2.19
CA ILE A 72 -6.01 -2.14 2.72
C ILE A 72 -6.32 -1.79 4.18
N LYS A 73 -5.59 -2.40 5.10
CA LYS A 73 -5.79 -2.23 6.55
C LYS A 73 -5.08 -1.00 7.09
N ALA A 74 -3.84 -0.78 6.68
CA ALA A 74 -3.00 0.30 7.18
C ALA A 74 -1.91 0.69 6.17
N LEU A 75 -1.44 1.94 6.23
CA LEU A 75 -0.27 2.38 5.49
C LEU A 75 0.99 2.18 6.33
N VAL A 76 2.04 1.65 5.71
CA VAL A 76 3.35 1.41 6.34
C VAL A 76 4.44 2.02 5.47
N ALA A 77 5.53 2.46 6.08
CA ALA A 77 6.70 2.90 5.33
C ALA A 77 7.58 1.67 5.03
N MET A 78 8.01 1.56 3.76
CA MET A 78 8.98 0.56 3.32
C MET A 78 10.27 1.28 2.96
N LEU A 79 11.32 1.07 3.75
CA LEU A 79 12.62 1.72 3.54
C LEU A 79 13.62 0.73 2.93
N PRO A 80 14.49 1.16 2.00
CA PRO A 80 15.54 0.31 1.48
C PRO A 80 16.43 -0.22 2.61
N LEU A 81 16.70 -1.52 2.60
CA LEU A 81 17.64 -2.17 3.51
C LEU A 81 18.96 -2.43 2.78
N PRO A 82 19.98 -1.57 2.95
CA PRO A 82 21.26 -1.78 2.29
C PRO A 82 21.96 -3.05 2.82
N PRO A 83 22.82 -3.70 2.02
CA PRO A 83 23.64 -4.80 2.48
C PRO A 83 24.57 -4.37 3.61
N ARG A 84 24.79 -5.28 4.56
CA ARG A 84 25.82 -5.14 5.60
C ARG A 84 27.19 -5.11 4.94
N ARG A 85 28.19 -4.56 5.64
CA ARG A 85 29.58 -4.47 5.14
C ARG A 85 30.16 -5.82 4.72
N GLU A 86 29.78 -6.90 5.39
CA GLU A 86 30.23 -8.25 5.06
C GLU A 86 29.50 -8.79 3.83
N GLU A 87 28.17 -8.65 3.79
CA GLU A 87 27.33 -9.00 2.64
C GLU A 87 27.76 -8.24 1.37
N ALA A 88 28.19 -6.98 1.50
CA ALA A 88 28.64 -6.15 0.38
C ALA A 88 29.98 -6.61 -0.23
N LYS A 89 30.75 -7.44 0.49
CA LYS A 89 32.00 -8.03 -0.02
C LYS A 89 31.75 -9.33 -0.80
N ASP A 90 30.54 -9.88 -0.73
CA ASP A 90 30.17 -11.06 -1.51
C ASP A 90 30.17 -10.69 -3.01
N PRO A 91 30.89 -11.42 -3.88
CA PRO A 91 30.84 -11.21 -5.33
C PRO A 91 29.41 -11.25 -5.92
N ARG A 92 28.48 -11.92 -5.23
CA ARG A 92 27.06 -12.06 -5.60
C ARG A 92 26.14 -11.12 -4.84
N ALA A 93 26.67 -10.10 -4.16
CA ALA A 93 25.88 -9.21 -3.31
C ALA A 93 24.69 -8.56 -4.03
N ALA A 94 24.89 -8.16 -5.30
CA ALA A 94 23.86 -7.55 -6.12
C ALA A 94 22.67 -8.47 -6.41
N GLU A 95 22.87 -9.78 -6.41
CA GLU A 95 21.81 -10.77 -6.63
C GLU A 95 21.12 -11.17 -5.32
N LEU A 96 21.93 -11.44 -4.28
CA LEU A 96 21.47 -12.01 -3.02
C LEU A 96 20.79 -10.97 -2.12
N TYR A 97 21.25 -9.72 -2.16
CA TYR A 97 20.91 -8.72 -1.16
C TYR A 97 20.22 -7.47 -1.70
N ALA A 98 19.98 -7.41 -3.02
CA ALA A 98 19.22 -6.34 -3.66
C ALA A 98 17.72 -6.42 -3.37
N ASN A 99 17.04 -5.29 -3.55
CA ASN A 99 15.59 -5.14 -3.40
C ASN A 99 15.05 -5.58 -2.03
N ARG A 100 15.89 -5.53 -0.99
CA ARG A 100 15.47 -5.72 0.40
C ARG A 100 14.95 -4.40 0.95
N PHE A 101 13.83 -4.48 1.65
CA PHE A 101 13.18 -3.37 2.32
C PHE A 101 12.81 -3.81 3.71
N PHE A 102 12.80 -2.89 4.66
CA PHE A 102 12.26 -3.17 5.97
C PHE A 102 11.05 -2.31 6.26
N VAL A 103 10.15 -2.88 7.05
CA VAL A 103 8.91 -2.22 7.47
C VAL A 103 9.25 -1.29 8.62
N VAL A 104 8.80 -0.04 8.50
CA VAL A 104 8.75 0.88 9.63
C VAL A 104 7.29 1.15 9.92
N GLU A 105 6.83 0.66 11.07
CA GLU A 105 5.59 1.16 11.66
C GLU A 105 5.86 2.59 12.14
N ARG A 106 5.03 3.54 11.70
CA ARG A 106 5.07 4.88 12.27
C ARG A 106 4.59 4.78 13.71
N LEU A 107 5.51 4.69 14.65
CA LEU A 107 5.24 5.00 16.04
C LEU A 107 4.91 6.50 16.11
N GLY A 108 3.62 6.85 16.06
CA GLY A 108 3.15 8.21 16.33
C GLY A 108 2.76 9.07 15.13
N PHE A 109 1.99 8.55 14.16
CA PHE A 109 1.23 9.45 13.29
C PHE A 109 -0.21 9.00 13.18
N ASP A 110 -1.00 9.49 14.13
CA ASP A 110 -2.42 9.58 13.95
C ASP A 110 -2.75 10.47 12.76
N SER A 111 -3.71 10.01 12.00
CA SER A 111 -4.32 10.63 10.82
C SER A 111 -4.49 12.15 10.94
N CYS A 112 -3.65 12.93 10.27
CA CYS A 112 -4.09 14.24 9.81
C CYS A 112 -4.99 14.02 8.60
N LEU A 113 -6.26 14.41 8.71
CA LEU A 113 -7.28 14.33 7.67
C LEU A 113 -6.71 14.71 6.30
N ILE A 114 -6.76 13.77 5.35
CA ILE A 114 -6.66 14.07 3.93
C ILE A 114 -8.07 13.87 3.38
N GLY A 115 -8.77 14.98 3.14
CA GLY A 115 -10.07 14.98 2.46
C GLY A 115 -11.15 15.80 3.16
N ARG A 116 -10.98 17.11 3.25
CA ARG A 116 -12.14 18.02 3.19
C ARG A 116 -11.76 19.18 2.27
N GLU A 117 -12.14 19.06 1.01
CA GLU A 117 -12.30 20.22 0.14
C GLU A 117 -13.62 20.86 0.58
N GLU A 118 -13.55 21.95 1.35
CA GLU A 118 -14.71 22.82 1.51
C GLU A 118 -14.81 23.61 0.21
N ASP A 119 -15.79 23.26 -0.62
CA ASP A 119 -16.16 24.00 -1.82
C ASP A 119 -16.73 25.36 -1.38
N PRO A 120 -16.06 26.49 -1.62
CA PRO A 120 -16.52 27.80 -1.17
C PRO A 120 -17.65 28.38 -2.04
N ALA A 121 -18.23 27.62 -2.98
CA ALA A 121 -19.22 28.13 -3.93
C ALA A 121 -20.69 27.89 -3.55
N ARG A 122 -21.02 27.72 -2.26
CA ARG A 122 -22.42 27.76 -1.77
C ARG A 122 -22.61 28.88 -0.75
N GLU A 123 -22.40 30.11 -1.20
CA GLU A 123 -23.21 31.23 -0.72
C GLU A 123 -24.49 31.18 -1.56
N GLU A 124 -25.56 30.62 -0.98
CA GLU A 124 -26.91 30.76 -1.54
C GLU A 124 -27.27 32.25 -1.46
N ASP A 125 -27.25 32.91 -2.62
CA ASP A 125 -27.97 34.16 -2.85
C ASP A 125 -29.42 33.96 -2.41
N SER A 126 -29.78 34.54 -1.27
CA SER A 126 -31.17 34.73 -0.87
C SER A 126 -31.44 36.22 -0.73
N ASP A 127 -31.55 36.89 -1.88
CA ASP A 127 -32.30 38.13 -2.03
C ASP A 127 -33.65 37.78 -2.70
N ASP A 128 -34.76 37.83 -1.97
CA ASP A 128 -36.00 38.47 -2.48
C ASP A 128 -36.99 38.79 -1.34
N GLU A 129 -37.62 39.94 -1.48
CA GLU A 129 -38.53 40.60 -0.55
C GLU A 129 -39.94 39.98 -0.50
N GLY A 130 -40.65 40.25 0.61
CA GLY A 130 -42.09 40.01 0.77
C GLY A 130 -42.63 40.47 2.12
#